data_AF-A0A520H931-F1
#
_entry.id   AF-A0A520H931-F1
#
_cell.length_a   1.000
_cell.length_b   1.000
_cell.length_c   1.000
_cell.angle_alpha   90.00
_cell.angle_beta   90.00
_cell.angle_gamma   90.00
#
_symmetry.space_group_name_H-M   'P 1'
#
loop_
_entity.id
_entity.type
_entity.pdbx_description
1 polymer ?
#
loop_
_entity_poly.entity_id
_entity_poly.type
_entity_poly.pdbx_seq_one_letter_code
_entity_poly.pdbx_strand_id
1 'polypeptide(L)' 'MSVRAILFDFDGVLIESEAAGNRQIADWLTANGHPTTAADSMANFMGLSG' A
#
# COMPACT_ATOMS: atom_id res chain seq x y z
N MET A 1 3.24 -8.99 33.65
CA MET A 1 2.16 -9.08 32.64
C MET A 1 2.55 -10.13 31.61
N SER A 2 1.61 -10.94 31.15
CA SER A 2 1.82 -11.89 30.04
C SER A 2 0.87 -11.52 28.90
N VAL A 3 1.41 -11.46 27.68
CA VAL A 3 0.61 -11.39 26.46
C VAL A 3 -0.07 -12.74 26.26
N ARG A 4 -1.37 -12.73 25.95
CA ARG A 4 -2.20 -13.95 25.81
C ARG A 4 -2.67 -14.22 24.38
N ALA A 5 -2.53 -13.23 23.49
CA ALA A 5 -2.85 -13.32 22.07
C ALA A 5 -2.11 -12.23 21.30
N ILE A 6 -1.97 -12.44 19.98
CA ILE A 6 -1.44 -11.47 19.01
C ILE A 6 -2.46 -11.38 17.88
N LEU A 7 -2.79 -10.16 17.47
CA LEU A 7 -3.62 -9.90 16.31
C LEU A 7 -2.71 -9.35 15.21
N PHE A 8 -2.79 -9.97 14.02
CA PHE A 8 -2.02 -9.53 12.86
C PHE A 8 -2.96 -8.86 11.87
N ASP A 9 -2.51 -7.74 11.33
CA ASP A 9 -3.08 -7.21 10.10
C ASP A 9 -2.71 -8.11 8.92
N PHE A 10 -3.38 -7.96 7.79
CA PHE A 10 -3.16 -8.81 6.61
C PHE A 10 -2.20 -8.13 5.63
N ASP A 11 -2.62 -7.00 5.08
CA ASP A 11 -1.89 -6.25 4.06
C ASP A 11 -0.68 -5.54 4.68
N GLY A 12 0.50 -5.72 4.09
CA GLY A 12 1.76 -5.18 4.62
C GLY A 12 2.29 -5.88 5.89
N VAL A 13 1.55 -6.85 6.45
CA VAL A 13 1.96 -7.60 7.66
C VAL A 13 2.07 -9.10 7.40
N LEU A 14 1.00 -9.75 6.94
CA LEU A 14 1.03 -11.18 6.57
C LEU A 14 1.34 -11.38 5.09
N ILE A 15 1.00 -10.40 4.23
CA ILE A 15 1.29 -10.42 2.80
C ILE A 15 1.85 -9.08 2.31
N GLU A 16 2.73 -9.14 1.31
CA GLU A 16 3.23 -7.95 0.63
C GLU A 16 2.27 -7.55 -0.49
N SER A 17 1.26 -6.76 -0.13
CA SER A 17 0.24 -6.22 -1.05
C SER A 17 0.38 -4.70 -1.24
N GLU A 18 1.07 -4.00 -0.36
CA GLU A 18 1.22 -2.54 -0.43
C GLU A 18 2.05 -2.10 -1.64
N ALA A 19 3.14 -2.81 -1.95
CA ALA A 19 3.94 -2.53 -3.14
C ALA A 19 3.14 -2.75 -4.43
N ALA A 20 2.31 -3.79 -4.47
CA ALA A 20 1.46 -4.08 -5.62
C ALA A 20 0.36 -3.02 -5.79
N GLY A 21 -0.33 -2.65 -4.71
CA GLY A 21 -1.35 -1.60 -4.72
C GLY A 21 -0.79 -0.24 -5.15
N ASN A 22 0.36 0.16 -4.62
CA ASN A 22 0.99 1.43 -4.99
C ASN A 22 1.47 1.46 -6.45
N ARG A 23 1.94 0.32 -6.98
CA ARG A 23 2.25 0.23 -8.41
C ARG A 23 1.01 0.38 -9.28
N GLN A 24 -0.09 -0.27 -8.91
CA GLN A 24 -1.36 -0.14 -9.63
C GLN A 24 -1.88 1.30 -9.63
N ILE A 25 -1.80 2.00 -8.48
CA ILE A 25 -2.21 3.40 -8.37
C ILE A 25 -1.32 4.30 -9.25
N ALA A 26 0.00 4.12 -9.19
CA ALA A 26 0.94 4.87 -10.00
C ALA A 26 0.70 4.69 -11.51
N ASP A 27 0.47 3.45 -11.94
CA ASP A 27 0.18 3.11 -13.34
C ASP A 27 -1.15 3.74 -13.78
N TRP A 28 -2.19 3.66 -12.94
CA TRP A 28 -3.50 4.24 -13.24
C TRP A 28 -3.45 5.78 -13.31
N LEU A 29 -2.80 6.43 -12.35
CA LEU A 29 -2.65 7.89 -12.34
C LEU A 29 -1.87 8.38 -13.56
N THR A 30 -0.77 7.70 -13.88
CA THR A 30 0.05 8.01 -15.06
C THR A 30 -0.77 7.87 -16.34
N ALA A 31 -1.55 6.80 -16.49
CA ALA A 31 -2.43 6.59 -17.64
C ALA A 31 -3.52 7.66 -17.77
N ASN A 32 -3.92 8.32 -16.68
CA ASN A 32 -4.93 9.37 -16.65
C ASN A 32 -4.33 10.80 -16.69
N GLY A 33 -3.03 10.94 -17.02
CA GLY A 33 -2.39 12.24 -17.22
C GLY A 33 -1.76 12.85 -15.95
N HIS A 34 -1.60 12.06 -14.89
CA HIS A 34 -0.90 12.44 -13.66
C HIS A 34 0.38 11.61 -13.51
N PRO A 35 1.51 12.04 -14.10
CA PRO A 35 2.78 11.31 -13.98
C PRO A 35 3.11 11.03 -12.52
N THR A 36 3.13 9.76 -12.15
CA THR A 36 3.29 9.30 -10.76
C THR A 36 4.16 8.06 -10.74
N THR A 37 5.23 8.05 -9.94
CA THR A 37 6.03 6.84 -9.73
C THR A 37 5.46 5.97 -8.61
N ALA A 38 5.86 4.70 -8.53
CA ALA A 38 5.47 3.84 -7.41
C ALA A 38 5.96 4.39 -6.05
N ALA A 39 7.13 5.04 -6.02
CA ALA A 39 7.65 5.70 -4.81
C ALA A 39 6.80 6.91 -4.42
N ASP A 40 6.37 7.72 -5.40
CA ASP A 40 5.43 8.82 -5.15
C ASP A 40 4.09 8.30 -4.63
N SER A 41 3.61 7.18 -5.18
CA SER A 41 2.38 6.55 -4.69
C SER A 41 2.53 6.08 -3.25
N MET A 42 3.62 5.38 -2.93
CA MET A 42 3.88 4.92 -1.55
C MET A 42 3.97 6.09 -0.57
N ALA A 43 4.59 7.20 -0.96
CA ALA A 43 4.75 8.36 -0.09
C ALA A 43 3.43 9.10 0.18
N ASN A 44 2.48 9.08 -0.77
CA ASN A 44 1.32 9.98 -0.74
C ASN A 44 -0.03 9.26 -0.61
N PHE A 45 -0.14 7.98 -0.98
CA PHE A 45 -1.41 7.27 -1.13
C PHE A 45 -1.47 5.92 -0.39
N MET A 46 -0.37 5.47 0.22
CA MET A 46 -0.33 4.27 1.04
C MET A 46 -1.33 4.35 2.20
N GLY A 47 -2.07 3.26 2.44
CA GLY A 47 -3.09 3.17 3.50
C GLY A 47 -4.38 3.94 3.24
N LEU A 48 -4.50 4.70 2.15
CA LEU A 48 -5.74 5.38 1.74
C LEU A 48 -6.60 4.53 0.78
N SER A 49 -6.02 3.44 0.29
CA SER A 49 -6.67 2.47 -0.59
C SER A 49 -7.07 1.26 0.25
N GLY A 50 -8.24 1.34 0.87
CA GLY A 50 -8.89 0.25 1.62
C GLY A 50 -10.37 0.21 1.32
#